data_AF-A0A3G1A7A2-F1
#
_entry.id   AF-A0A3G1A7A2-F1
#
_cell.length_a   1.000
_cell.length_b   1.000
_cell.length_c   1.000
_cell.angle_alpha   90.00
_cell.angle_beta   90.00
_cell.angle_gamma   90.00
#
_symmetry.space_group_name_H-M   'P 1'
#
loop_
_entity.id
_entity.type
_entity.pdbx_description
1 polymer ?
#
loop_
_entity_poly.entity_id
_entity_poly.type
_entity_poly.pdbx_seq_one_letter_code
_entity_poly.pdbx_strand_id
1 'polypeptide(L)'
;MKEIVLRYKKAFILILFLIVISPIFGVILANLLGYHEPLDIAAELLGLNETTEETNWTPFLDYSVPGLPPEVGYIVSGLLGALVVLLLGYIIIKLRK
;
A
#
# COMPACT_ATOMS: atom_id res chain seq x y z
N MET A 1 19.01 12.59 9.51
CA MET A 1 18.56 11.49 8.64
C MET A 1 19.66 10.47 8.37
N LYS A 2 20.83 10.85 7.79
CA LYS A 2 21.92 9.90 7.49
C LYS A 2 22.33 8.99 8.67
N GLU A 3 22.53 9.56 9.86
CA GLU A 3 22.90 8.79 11.06
C GLU A 3 21.82 7.77 11.49
N ILE A 4 20.55 8.14 11.37
CA ILE A 4 19.41 7.25 11.68
C ILE A 4 19.38 6.10 10.67
N VAL A 5 19.53 6.39 9.39
CA VAL A 5 19.55 5.37 8.33
C VAL A 5 20.72 4.41 8.51
N LEU A 6 21.91 4.91 8.84
CA LEU A 6 23.07 4.06 9.12
C LEU A 6 22.87 3.18 10.37
N ARG A 7 22.33 3.77 11.44
CA ARG A 7 22.03 3.05 12.69
C ARG A 7 21.01 1.93 12.49
N TYR A 8 19.96 2.18 11.69
CA TYR A 8 18.86 1.24 11.46
C TYR A 8 18.88 0.62 10.05
N LYS A 9 20.06 0.50 9.44
CA LYS A 9 20.23 0.00 8.06
C LYS A 9 19.47 -1.31 7.79
N LYS A 10 19.53 -2.26 8.73
CA LYS A 10 18.83 -3.55 8.61
C LYS A 10 17.31 -3.39 8.53
N ALA A 11 16.73 -2.47 9.31
CA ALA A 11 15.30 -2.21 9.29
C ALA A 11 14.87 -1.58 7.95
N PHE A 12 15.63 -0.63 7.41
CA PHE A 12 15.35 -0.06 6.08
C PHE A 12 15.45 -1.11 4.96
N ILE A 13 16.45 -1.99 5.01
CA ILE A 13 16.56 -3.11 4.07
C ILE A 13 15.37 -4.05 4.19
N LEU A 14 14.95 -4.38 5.42
CA LEU A 14 13.78 -5.23 5.66
C LEU A 14 12.50 -4.58 5.12
N ILE A 15 12.28 -3.29 5.38
CA ILE A 15 11.12 -2.55 4.86
C ILE A 15 11.11 -2.60 3.33
N LEU A 16 12.24 -2.29 2.70
CA LEU A 16 12.33 -2.33 1.23
C LEU A 16 12.07 -3.73 0.69
N PHE A 17 12.64 -4.76 1.32
CA PHE A 17 12.42 -6.16 0.96
C PHE A 17 10.94 -6.55 1.08
N LEU A 18 10.29 -6.19 2.19
CA LEU A 18 8.87 -6.45 2.42
C LEU A 18 7.97 -5.73 1.42
N ILE A 19 8.32 -4.50 1.02
CA ILE A 19 7.57 -3.78 -0.01
C ILE A 19 7.72 -4.46 -1.36
N VAL A 20 8.93 -4.87 -1.75
CA VAL A 20 9.17 -5.53 -3.04
C VAL A 20 8.50 -6.90 -3.13
N ILE A 21 8.45 -7.66 -2.03
CA ILE A 21 7.77 -8.96 -2.00
C ILE A 21 6.25 -8.85 -1.86
N SER A 22 5.73 -7.70 -1.41
CA SER A 22 4.30 -7.55 -1.12
C SER A 22 3.34 -7.81 -2.29
N PRO A 23 3.64 -7.50 -3.57
CA PRO A 23 2.73 -7.79 -4.68
C PRO A 23 2.49 -9.28 -4.89
N ILE A 24 3.43 -10.14 -4.44
CA ILE A 24 3.23 -11.59 -4.46
C ILE A 24 1.96 -11.93 -3.69
N PHE A 25 1.73 -11.31 -2.55
CA PHE A 25 0.56 -11.57 -1.72
C PHE A 25 -0.65 -10.74 -2.15
N GLY A 26 -0.47 -9.44 -2.35
CA GLY A 26 -1.57 -8.50 -2.59
C GLY A 26 -2.14 -8.52 -4.00
N VAL A 27 -1.41 -9.05 -4.98
CA VAL A 27 -1.84 -9.05 -6.39
C VAL A 27 -1.80 -10.47 -6.94
N ILE A 28 -0.63 -11.11 -6.95
CA ILE A 28 -0.44 -12.36 -7.69
C ILE A 28 -1.22 -13.51 -7.04
N LEU A 29 -1.03 -13.76 -5.74
CA LEU A 29 -1.72 -14.83 -5.04
C LEU A 29 -3.21 -14.53 -4.87
N ALA A 30 -3.59 -13.27 -4.62
CA ALA A 30 -4.97 -12.86 -4.53
C ALA A 30 -5.74 -13.18 -5.83
N ASN A 31 -5.17 -12.80 -6.98
CA ASN A 31 -5.75 -13.11 -8.29
C ASN A 31 -5.77 -14.61 -8.59
N LEU A 32 -4.68 -15.32 -8.27
CA LEU A 32 -4.59 -16.76 -8.51
C LEU A 32 -5.62 -17.58 -7.72
N LEU A 33 -5.90 -17.15 -6.49
CA LEU A 33 -6.86 -17.80 -5.61
C LEU A 33 -8.30 -17.34 -5.84
N GLY A 34 -8.52 -16.35 -6.73
CA GLY A 34 -9.82 -15.72 -6.90
C GLY A 34 -10.32 -15.13 -5.59
N TYR A 35 -9.45 -14.41 -4.88
CA TYR A 35 -9.84 -13.74 -3.65
C TYR A 35 -10.87 -12.66 -3.95
N HIS A 36 -12.01 -12.72 -3.27
CA HIS A 36 -13.05 -11.71 -3.27
C HIS A 36 -13.25 -11.21 -1.85
N GLU A 37 -13.45 -9.91 -1.67
CA GLU A 37 -13.69 -9.39 -0.33
C GLU A 37 -15.05 -9.90 0.18
N PRO A 38 -15.16 -10.27 1.48
CA PRO A 38 -16.43 -10.73 2.03
C PRO A 38 -17.57 -9.71 1.86
N LEU A 39 -17.22 -8.43 1.82
CA LEU A 39 -18.18 -7.35 1.63
C LEU A 39 -18.68 -7.27 0.19
N ASP A 40 -17.81 -7.50 -0.81
CA ASP A 40 -18.19 -7.55 -2.22
C ASP A 40 -19.17 -8.69 -2.48
N ILE A 41 -18.90 -9.86 -1.89
CA ILE A 41 -19.81 -11.02 -1.98
C ILE A 41 -21.17 -10.67 -1.37
N ALA A 42 -21.18 -10.01 -0.20
CA ALA A 42 -22.43 -9.60 0.43
C ALA A 42 -23.20 -8.57 -0.41
N ALA A 43 -22.50 -7.62 -1.03
CA ALA A 43 -23.08 -6.62 -1.92
C ALA A 43 -23.69 -7.25 -3.17
N GLU A 44 -22.97 -8.19 -3.81
CA GLU A 44 -23.45 -8.95 -4.97
C GLU A 44 -24.69 -9.78 -4.63
N LEU A 45 -24.69 -10.48 -3.49
CA LEU A 45 -25.85 -11.24 -3.00
C LEU A 45 -27.08 -10.37 -2.73
N LEU A 46 -26.88 -9.10 -2.40
CA LEU A 46 -27.94 -8.11 -2.19
C LEU A 46 -28.33 -7.37 -3.48
N GLY A 47 -27.69 -7.67 -4.61
CA GLY A 47 -27.92 -7.00 -5.88
C GLY A 47 -27.51 -5.52 -5.88
N LEU A 48 -26.54 -5.14 -5.05
CA LEU A 48 -26.01 -3.79 -4.98
C LEU A 48 -24.97 -3.57 -6.07
N ASN A 49 -24.95 -2.36 -6.65
CA ASN A 49 -23.93 -1.99 -7.62
C ASN A 49 -22.65 -1.54 -6.91
N GLU A 50 -21.50 -1.89 -7.49
CA GLU A 50 -20.21 -1.40 -7.05
C GLU A 50 -20.00 0.05 -7.52
N THR A 51 -19.94 0.98 -6.56
CA THR A 51 -19.75 2.41 -6.84
C THR A 51 -18.36 2.91 -6.46
N THR A 52 -17.46 2.00 -6.08
CA THR A 52 -16.13 2.32 -5.51
C THR A 52 -15.30 3.14 -6.49
N GLU A 53 -15.22 2.73 -7.76
CA GLU A 53 -14.49 3.48 -8.79
C GLU A 53 -15.16 4.81 -9.17
N GLU A 54 -16.49 4.89 -9.10
CA GLU A 54 -17.25 6.09 -9.46
C GLU A 54 -17.17 7.19 -8.39
N THR A 55 -17.05 6.79 -7.12
CA THR A 55 -17.14 7.69 -5.96
C THR A 55 -15.78 8.07 -5.40
N ASN A 56 -14.74 7.23 -5.60
CA ASN A 56 -13.42 7.52 -5.08
C ASN A 56 -12.63 8.46 -5.98
N TRP A 57 -12.12 9.53 -5.38
CA TRP A 57 -11.35 10.57 -6.06
C TRP A 57 -9.83 10.32 -6.01
N THR A 58 -9.38 9.34 -5.23
CA THR A 58 -7.95 9.16 -4.95
C THR A 58 -7.26 8.39 -6.07
N PRO A 59 -6.08 8.84 -6.54
CA PRO A 59 -5.32 8.11 -7.55
C PRO A 59 -4.61 6.84 -6.99
N PHE A 60 -4.88 6.47 -5.74
CA PHE A 60 -4.26 5.33 -5.04
C PHE A 60 -5.30 4.30 -4.57
N LEU A 61 -6.48 4.28 -5.21
CA LEU A 61 -7.54 3.32 -4.89
C LEU A 61 -6.98 1.90 -5.00
N ASP A 62 -7.20 1.08 -3.97
CA ASP A 62 -6.72 -0.31 -3.88
C ASP A 62 -5.21 -0.46 -4.16
N TYR A 63 -4.43 0.51 -3.70
CA TYR A 63 -2.98 0.59 -3.91
C TYR A 63 -2.56 0.71 -5.38
N SER A 64 -3.50 0.98 -6.30
CA SER A 64 -3.22 1.22 -7.72
C SER A 64 -2.54 2.57 -7.95
N VAL A 65 -1.96 2.75 -9.13
CA VAL A 65 -1.41 4.04 -9.57
C VAL A 65 -1.73 4.20 -11.06
N PRO A 66 -2.37 5.30 -11.49
CA PRO A 66 -2.71 5.52 -12.90
C PRO A 66 -1.51 5.36 -13.82
N GLY A 67 -1.68 4.53 -14.86
CA GLY A 67 -0.64 4.27 -15.86
C GLY A 67 0.43 3.26 -15.44
N LEU A 68 0.33 2.65 -14.25
CA LEU A 68 1.23 1.57 -13.81
C LEU A 68 0.51 0.22 -13.76
N PRO A 69 1.21 -0.90 -14.03
CA PRO A 69 0.69 -2.23 -13.75
C PRO A 69 0.36 -2.41 -12.25
N PRO A 70 -0.64 -3.23 -11.89
CA PRO A 70 -1.07 -3.41 -10.49
C PRO A 70 0.08 -3.76 -9.54
N GLU A 71 1.00 -4.63 -9.95
CA GLU A 71 2.15 -5.04 -9.14
C GLU A 71 3.09 -3.88 -8.84
N VAL A 72 3.30 -3.00 -9.83
CA VAL A 72 4.15 -1.82 -9.71
C VAL A 72 3.45 -0.75 -8.88
N GLY A 73 2.14 -0.55 -9.11
CA GLY A 73 1.30 0.34 -8.31
C GLY A 73 1.37 -0.03 -6.83
N TYR A 74 1.24 -1.32 -6.51
CA TYR A 74 1.30 -1.83 -5.14
C TYR A 74 2.65 -1.51 -4.45
N ILE A 75 3.77 -1.66 -5.17
CA ILE A 75 5.11 -1.29 -4.67
C ILE A 75 5.19 0.21 -4.41
N VAL A 76 4.74 1.03 -5.37
CA VAL A 76 4.79 2.50 -5.26
C VAL A 76 3.94 2.99 -4.08
N SER A 77 2.72 2.47 -3.94
CA SER A 77 1.82 2.75 -2.82
C SER A 77 2.45 2.33 -1.49
N GLY A 78 3.09 1.16 -1.42
CA GLY A 78 3.83 0.71 -0.24
C GLY A 78 5.01 1.62 0.14
N LEU A 79 5.79 2.09 -0.85
CA LEU A 79 6.86 3.06 -0.64
C LEU A 79 6.31 4.40 -0.13
N LEU A 80 5.23 4.91 -0.73
CA LEU A 80 4.58 6.15 -0.30
C LEU A 80 4.08 6.05 1.14
N GLY A 81 3.36 4.98 1.48
CA GLY A 81 2.88 4.75 2.85
C GLY A 81 4.03 4.69 3.86
N ALA A 82 5.09 3.95 3.57
CA ALA A 82 6.26 3.87 4.43
C ALA A 82 6.95 5.24 4.60
N LEU A 83 7.08 6.02 3.52
CA LEU A 83 7.64 7.38 3.56
C LEU A 83 6.79 8.31 4.41
N VAL A 84 5.46 8.28 4.28
CA VAL A 84 4.55 9.10 5.09
C VAL A 84 4.74 8.82 6.58
N VAL A 85 4.77 7.54 6.99
CA VAL A 85 4.97 7.16 8.40
C VAL A 85 6.33 7.65 8.92
N LEU A 86 7.41 7.44 8.15
CA LEU A 86 8.75 7.88 8.54
C LEU A 86 8.85 9.41 8.63
N LEU A 87 8.22 10.14 7.71
CA LEU A 87 8.18 11.60 7.72
C LEU A 87 7.41 12.13 8.92
N LEU A 88 6.25 11.55 9.24
CA LEU A 88 5.47 11.92 10.42
C LEU A 88 6.28 11.71 11.71
N GLY A 89 6.91 10.55 11.85
CA GLY A 89 7.79 10.27 12.99
C GLY A 89 8.95 11.28 13.09
N TYR A 90 9.56 11.62 11.96
CA TYR A 90 10.62 12.63 11.91
C TYR A 90 10.12 14.03 12.33
N ILE A 91 8.96 14.46 11.84
CA ILE A 91 8.34 15.75 12.19
C ILE A 91 8.05 15.80 13.69
N ILE A 92 7.44 14.76 14.26
CA ILE A 92 7.13 14.69 15.70
C ILE A 92 8.41 14.82 16.54
N ILE A 93 9.47 14.10 16.19
CA ILE A 93 10.77 14.19 16.89
C ILE A 93 11.34 15.61 16.79
N LYS A 94 11.21 16.25 15.63
CA LYS A 94 11.72 17.60 15.39
C LYS A 94 10.95 18.66 16.17
N LEU A 95 9.63 18.51 16.31
CA LEU A 95 8.78 19.46 17.06
C LEU A 95 8.92 19.32 18.58
N ARG A 96 9.37 18.17 19.09
CA ARG A 96 9.61 17.94 20.52
C ARG A 96 10.97 18.46 21.01
N LYS A 97 11.87 18.80 20.09
CA LYS A 97 13.17 19.43 20.40
C LYS A 97 13.01 20.94 20.36
#